data_AF-A0A553R1R8-F1
#
_entry.id   AF-A0A553R1R8-F1
#
_cell.length_a   1.000
_cell.length_b   1.000
_cell.length_c   1.000
_cell.angle_alpha   90.00
_cell.angle_beta   90.00
_cell.angle_gamma   90.00
#
_symmetry.space_group_name_H-M   'P 1'
#
loop_
_entity.id
_entity.type
_entity.pdbx_description
1 polymer ?
#
loop_
_entity_poly.entity_id
_entity_poly.type
_entity_poly.pdbx_seq_one_letter_code
_entity_poly.pdbx_strand_id
1 'polypeptide(L)'
;MDVGLAQARQPLTTRSHYFEVEIVDPGEKCYIALGLARRDYPKNRHPGWSRGSVAYHADDGKLFHGSGIGDQFGPRCFEGDIMGCGIMFPRDYTLDHEDELDDWEAADARQKQGQVENVLYLNDEDEEGEDPEQEHEGRKVMVFFTRNGKIIGRREVVVPEGGFFPTIGMLSSREKVKVDLHPLSG
;
A
#
# COMPACT_ATOMS: atom_id res chain seq x y z
N MET A 1 -20.35 2.89 -4.02
CA MET A 1 -19.81 1.95 -3.01
C MET A 1 -18.63 2.67 -2.40
N ASP A 2 -18.60 2.80 -1.08
CA ASP A 2 -17.52 3.50 -0.40
C ASP A 2 -16.38 2.54 -0.12
N VAL A 3 -15.15 2.95 -0.42
CA VAL A 3 -13.93 2.20 -0.11
C VAL A 3 -13.34 2.78 1.18
N GLY A 4 -13.03 1.93 2.15
CA GLY A 4 -12.15 2.28 3.26
C GLY A 4 -10.69 2.12 2.82
N LEU A 5 -9.88 3.16 2.99
CA LEU A 5 -8.46 3.14 2.66
C LEU A 5 -7.63 3.64 3.86
N ALA A 6 -6.57 2.92 4.18
CA ALA A 6 -5.54 3.36 5.10
C ALA A 6 -4.17 3.25 4.43
N GLN A 7 -3.37 4.31 4.47
CA GLN A 7 -2.01 4.35 3.94
C GLN A 7 -1.04 4.74 5.05
N ALA A 8 0.13 4.11 5.10
CA ALA A 8 1.17 4.46 6.04
C ALA A 8 1.75 5.85 5.73
N ARG A 9 2.31 6.50 6.75
CA ARG A 9 2.89 7.85 6.63
C ARG A 9 4.23 7.89 5.89
N GLN A 10 4.95 6.76 5.85
CA GLN A 10 6.28 6.65 5.28
C GLN A 10 6.32 5.58 4.18
N PRO A 11 7.14 5.76 3.13
CA PRO A 11 7.32 4.75 2.11
C PRO A 11 8.16 3.59 2.66
N LEU A 12 8.11 2.45 1.96
CA LEU A 12 9.08 1.40 2.16
C LEU A 12 10.47 1.86 1.68
N THR A 13 11.49 1.49 2.44
CA THR A 13 12.90 1.84 2.21
C THR A 13 13.77 0.59 2.25
N THR A 14 15.04 0.69 1.86
CA THR A 14 16.01 -0.43 1.94
C THR A 14 16.16 -1.00 3.36
N ARG A 15 15.82 -0.22 4.40
CA ARG A 15 15.87 -0.61 5.82
C ARG A 15 14.55 -1.14 6.38
N SER A 16 13.43 -0.71 5.81
CA SER A 16 12.08 -1.16 6.16
C SER A 16 11.30 -1.41 4.87
N HIS A 17 11.40 -2.64 4.36
CA HIS A 17 10.99 -2.99 2.99
C HIS A 17 9.88 -4.03 2.95
N TYR A 18 9.26 -4.36 4.09
CA TYR A 18 8.25 -5.40 4.22
C TYR A 18 7.29 -5.09 5.37
N PHE A 19 6.01 -5.38 5.18
CA PHE A 19 4.99 -5.25 6.21
C PHE A 19 3.96 -6.39 6.11
N GLU A 20 3.29 -6.67 7.22
CA GLU A 20 2.31 -7.74 7.37
C GLU A 20 0.95 -7.21 7.83
N VAL A 21 -0.10 -7.93 7.43
CA VAL A 21 -1.49 -7.70 7.84
C VAL A 21 -2.13 -9.04 8.20
N GLU A 22 -2.57 -9.16 9.45
CA GLU A 22 -3.39 -10.27 9.93
C GLU A 22 -4.87 -9.96 9.68
N ILE A 23 -5.58 -10.86 9.04
CA ILE A 23 -7.05 -10.78 8.91
C ILE A 23 -7.68 -11.22 10.22
N VAL A 24 -8.20 -10.26 10.97
CA VAL A 24 -8.84 -10.50 12.28
C VAL A 24 -10.31 -10.87 12.10
N ASP A 25 -11.01 -10.22 11.17
CA ASP A 25 -12.38 -10.54 10.78
C ASP A 25 -12.52 -10.26 9.27
N PRO A 26 -12.88 -11.25 8.44
CA PRO A 26 -13.05 -11.05 7.00
C PRO A 26 -14.31 -10.23 6.64
N GLY A 27 -15.18 -9.92 7.61
CA GLY A 27 -16.43 -9.23 7.36
C GLY A 27 -17.38 -10.06 6.49
N GLU A 28 -18.20 -9.37 5.70
CA GLU A 28 -19.22 -10.04 4.87
C GLU A 28 -18.66 -10.67 3.60
N LYS A 29 -17.63 -10.04 3.00
CA LYS A 29 -17.12 -10.45 1.68
C LYS A 29 -15.61 -10.66 1.62
N CYS A 30 -14.85 -10.30 2.65
CA CYS A 30 -13.38 -10.36 2.67
C CYS A 30 -12.72 -9.53 1.57
N TYR A 31 -13.32 -8.40 1.19
CA TYR A 31 -12.76 -7.42 0.26
C TYR A 31 -11.66 -6.59 0.93
N ILE A 32 -10.67 -7.31 1.44
CA ILE A 32 -9.47 -6.81 2.09
C ILE A 32 -8.35 -6.87 1.07
N ALA A 33 -7.71 -5.73 0.80
CA ALA A 33 -6.56 -5.64 -0.06
C ALA A 33 -5.33 -5.15 0.71
N LEU A 34 -4.20 -5.79 0.44
CA LEU A 34 -2.88 -5.41 0.94
C LEU A 34 -2.01 -5.05 -0.25
N GLY A 35 -1.37 -3.88 -0.22
CA GLY A 35 -0.45 -3.51 -1.28
C GLY A 35 0.36 -2.26 -1.01
N LEU A 36 0.86 -1.72 -2.10
CA LEU A 36 1.66 -0.51 -2.15
C LEU A 36 0.99 0.49 -3.08
N ALA A 37 1.05 1.77 -2.73
CA ALA A 37 0.52 2.83 -3.57
C ALA A 37 1.41 4.08 -3.49
N ARG A 38 1.31 4.95 -4.50
CA ARG A 38 1.88 6.31 -4.47
C ARG A 38 1.24 7.15 -3.34
N ARG A 39 1.91 8.24 -2.95
CA ARG A 39 1.52 9.11 -1.84
C ARG A 39 0.12 9.74 -1.99
N ASP A 40 -0.27 10.09 -3.19
CA ASP A 40 -1.53 10.74 -3.56
C ASP A 40 -2.53 9.74 -4.15
N TYR A 41 -2.52 8.50 -3.66
CA TYR A 41 -3.45 7.48 -4.16
C TYR A 41 -4.91 7.87 -3.91
N PRO A 42 -5.82 7.73 -4.89
CA PRO A 42 -7.22 8.10 -4.75
C PRO A 42 -7.89 7.36 -3.59
N LYS A 43 -8.43 8.12 -2.62
CA LYS A 43 -8.99 7.59 -1.37
C LYS A 43 -10.28 6.80 -1.55
N ASN A 44 -10.96 6.98 -2.68
CA ASN A 44 -12.18 6.28 -3.08
C ASN A 44 -11.90 5.03 -3.95
N ARG A 45 -10.64 4.58 -4.05
CA ARG A 45 -10.23 3.42 -4.85
C ARG A 45 -9.59 2.36 -3.98
N HIS A 46 -9.88 1.10 -4.27
CA HIS A 46 -9.21 -0.02 -3.60
C HIS A 46 -7.76 -0.13 -4.08
N PRO A 47 -6.78 -0.52 -3.25
CA PRO A 47 -5.38 -0.67 -3.66
C PRO A 47 -5.23 -1.55 -4.91
N GLY A 48 -4.35 -1.15 -5.83
CA GLY A 48 -4.11 -1.83 -7.10
C GLY A 48 -5.08 -1.46 -8.23
N TRP A 49 -6.20 -0.77 -7.95
CA TRP A 49 -7.19 -0.41 -8.98
C TRP A 49 -6.85 0.85 -9.80
N SER A 50 -5.95 1.69 -9.33
CA SER A 50 -5.51 2.90 -10.01
C SER A 50 -3.98 2.92 -10.16
N ARG A 51 -3.49 3.65 -11.17
CA ARG A 51 -2.05 3.73 -11.52
C ARG A 51 -1.18 4.08 -10.31
N GLY A 52 0.06 3.60 -10.32
CA GLY A 52 1.00 3.80 -9.22
C GLY A 52 0.67 2.98 -7.97
N SER A 53 -0.13 1.90 -8.11
CA SER A 53 -0.41 0.95 -7.04
C SER A 53 -0.43 -0.49 -7.52
N VAL A 54 0.03 -1.39 -6.64
CA VAL A 54 -0.01 -2.84 -6.82
C VAL A 54 -0.48 -3.49 -5.52
N ALA A 55 -1.44 -4.42 -5.60
CA ALA A 55 -2.04 -5.03 -4.42
C ALA A 55 -2.50 -6.47 -4.66
N TYR A 56 -2.49 -7.24 -3.58
CA TYR A 56 -3.01 -8.60 -3.50
C TYR A 56 -4.32 -8.59 -2.70
N HIS A 57 -5.37 -9.16 -3.27
CA HIS A 57 -6.73 -9.11 -2.73
C HIS A 57 -7.10 -10.45 -2.08
N ALA A 58 -7.62 -10.40 -0.85
CA ALA A 58 -7.89 -11.58 -0.04
C ALA A 58 -9.09 -12.40 -0.56
N ASP A 59 -10.10 -11.74 -1.11
CA ASP A 59 -11.36 -12.36 -1.53
C ASP A 59 -11.24 -13.24 -2.77
N ASP A 60 -10.34 -12.95 -3.70
CA ASP A 60 -10.20 -13.72 -4.94
C ASP A 60 -8.78 -14.25 -5.17
N GLY A 61 -7.81 -13.78 -4.39
CA GLY A 61 -6.42 -14.18 -4.49
C GLY A 61 -5.70 -13.55 -5.69
N LYS A 62 -6.27 -12.53 -6.33
CA LYS A 62 -5.68 -11.90 -7.52
C LYS A 62 -4.73 -10.77 -7.17
N LEU A 63 -3.89 -10.45 -8.14
CA LEU A 63 -3.03 -9.28 -8.14
C LEU A 63 -3.66 -8.19 -9.00
N PHE A 64 -3.82 -7.01 -8.44
CA PHE A 64 -4.28 -5.81 -9.14
C PHE A 64 -3.11 -4.84 -9.25
N HIS A 65 -2.88 -4.29 -10.45
CA HIS A 65 -1.77 -3.38 -10.72
C HIS A 65 -2.24 -2.28 -11.67
N GLY A 66 -2.50 -1.09 -11.13
CA GLY A 66 -2.93 0.05 -11.92
C GLY A 66 -4.31 -0.06 -12.57
N SER A 67 -5.08 -1.11 -12.30
CA SER A 67 -6.27 -1.49 -13.07
C SER A 67 -7.30 -2.19 -12.20
N GLY A 68 -8.59 -1.98 -12.50
CA GLY A 68 -9.71 -2.69 -11.87
C GLY A 68 -9.85 -4.16 -12.30
N ILE A 69 -8.97 -4.64 -13.19
CA ILE A 69 -8.93 -6.04 -13.64
C ILE A 69 -7.71 -6.72 -13.01
N GLY A 70 -7.96 -7.76 -12.20
CA GLY A 70 -6.91 -8.52 -11.51
C GLY A 70 -6.44 -9.74 -12.29
N ASP A 71 -5.16 -10.07 -12.13
CA ASP A 71 -4.50 -11.26 -12.67
C ASP A 71 -4.55 -12.43 -11.66
N GLN A 72 -4.67 -13.67 -12.15
CA GLN A 72 -4.54 -14.86 -11.29
C GLN A 72 -3.13 -14.88 -10.68
N PHE A 73 -3.05 -14.96 -9.34
CA PHE A 73 -1.78 -14.79 -8.65
C PHE A 73 -1.56 -15.76 -7.49
N GLY A 74 -2.37 -15.64 -6.43
CA GLY A 74 -2.27 -16.42 -5.22
C GLY A 74 -3.59 -17.11 -4.86
N PRO A 75 -3.61 -17.83 -3.72
CA PRO A 75 -4.86 -18.34 -3.15
C PRO A 75 -5.69 -17.20 -2.53
N ARG A 76 -6.93 -17.46 -2.14
CA ARG A 76 -7.69 -16.56 -1.25
C ARG A 76 -7.13 -16.57 0.16
N CYS A 77 -7.38 -15.51 0.93
CA CYS A 77 -7.06 -15.41 2.36
C CYS A 77 -8.33 -15.37 3.21
N PHE A 78 -8.19 -15.81 4.46
CA PHE A 78 -9.28 -15.99 5.42
C PHE A 78 -8.87 -15.46 6.80
N GLU A 79 -9.82 -15.48 7.74
CA GLU A 79 -9.58 -15.18 9.13
C GLU A 79 -8.35 -15.95 9.67
N GLY A 80 -7.46 -15.22 10.35
CA GLY A 80 -6.20 -15.72 10.89
C GLY A 80 -5.04 -15.83 9.91
N ASP A 81 -5.25 -15.65 8.59
CA ASP A 81 -4.15 -15.56 7.65
C ASP A 81 -3.37 -14.24 7.84
N ILE A 82 -2.05 -14.33 7.71
CA ILE A 82 -1.13 -13.20 7.66
C ILE A 82 -0.73 -12.98 6.21
N MET A 83 -1.20 -11.88 5.63
CA MET A 83 -0.77 -11.40 4.32
C MET A 83 0.45 -10.51 4.50
N GLY A 84 1.41 -10.55 3.59
CA GLY A 84 2.55 -9.65 3.63
C GLY A 84 2.95 -9.15 2.25
N CYS A 85 3.57 -7.96 2.22
CA CYS A 85 3.97 -7.28 1.00
C CYS A 85 5.28 -6.54 1.25
N GLY A 86 6.20 -6.65 0.30
CA GLY A 86 7.48 -5.97 0.37
C GLY A 86 8.13 -5.73 -0.97
N ILE A 87 9.26 -5.03 -0.93
CA ILE A 87 10.06 -4.66 -2.10
C ILE A 87 11.42 -5.34 -2.00
N MET A 88 11.84 -6.02 -3.07
CA MET A 88 13.22 -6.43 -3.23
C MET A 88 13.98 -5.29 -3.90
N PHE A 89 14.64 -4.46 -3.09
CA PHE A 89 15.50 -3.40 -3.58
C PHE A 89 16.80 -3.98 -4.17
N PRO A 90 17.20 -3.58 -5.40
CA PRO A 90 18.54 -3.83 -5.92
C PRO A 90 19.64 -3.36 -4.95
N ARG A 91 20.82 -3.98 -5.02
CA ARG A 91 21.94 -3.65 -4.09
C ARG A 91 22.46 -2.22 -4.25
N ASP A 92 22.38 -1.71 -5.46
CA ASP A 92 22.73 -0.36 -5.87
C ASP A 92 21.55 0.61 -5.76
N TYR A 93 20.50 0.23 -5.01
CA TYR A 93 19.34 1.08 -4.86
C TYR A 93 19.63 2.29 -3.95
N THR A 94 19.87 3.45 -4.54
CA THR A 94 19.92 4.75 -3.84
C THR A 94 18.52 5.35 -3.69
N LEU A 95 18.10 5.73 -2.48
CA LEU A 95 16.86 6.49 -2.31
C LEU A 95 17.14 7.97 -2.62
N ASP A 96 16.35 8.58 -3.48
CA ASP A 96 16.55 9.99 -3.86
C ASP A 96 16.29 10.96 -2.66
N HIS A 97 15.71 10.46 -1.56
CA HIS A 97 15.29 11.23 -0.38
C HIS A 97 15.77 10.66 0.97
N GLU A 98 16.80 9.80 1.02
CA GLU A 98 17.33 9.30 2.31
C GLU A 98 17.79 10.47 3.22
N ASP A 99 18.31 11.54 2.62
CA ASP A 99 18.82 12.72 3.34
C ASP A 99 17.71 13.64 3.91
N GLU A 100 16.47 13.57 3.40
CA GLU A 100 15.35 14.43 3.87
C GLU A 100 14.49 13.77 4.97
N LEU A 101 14.50 12.43 5.06
CA LEU A 101 13.75 11.68 6.07
C LEU A 101 14.29 11.91 7.49
N ASP A 102 15.62 12.05 7.64
CA ASP A 102 16.26 12.40 8.91
C ASP A 102 15.84 13.80 9.41
N ASP A 103 15.54 14.74 8.50
CA ASP A 103 15.12 16.10 8.87
C ASP A 103 13.62 16.17 9.23
N TRP A 104 12.77 15.35 8.60
CA TRP A 104 11.35 15.24 8.95
C TRP A 104 11.13 14.59 10.34
N GLU A 105 11.90 13.55 10.69
CA GLU A 105 11.91 12.97 12.05
C GLU A 105 12.26 14.05 13.10
N ALA A 106 13.23 14.92 12.79
CA ALA A 106 13.61 16.05 13.63
C ALA A 106 12.53 17.15 13.70
N ALA A 107 11.72 17.31 12.65
CA ALA A 107 10.63 18.31 12.58
C ALA A 107 9.36 17.86 13.33
N ASP A 108 8.93 16.59 13.20
CA ASP A 108 7.77 16.03 13.92
C ASP A 108 8.03 16.01 15.45
N ALA A 109 9.28 15.79 15.87
CA ALA A 109 9.70 15.91 17.26
C ALA A 109 9.51 17.32 17.84
N ARG A 110 9.61 18.38 17.02
CA ARG A 110 9.41 19.79 17.44
C ARG A 110 7.93 20.17 17.52
N GLN A 111 7.05 19.47 16.80
CA GLN A 111 5.63 19.82 16.71
C GLN A 111 4.79 19.27 17.87
N LYS A 112 5.32 18.33 18.68
CA LYS A 112 4.66 17.75 19.87
C LYS A 112 4.47 18.69 21.06
N GLN A 113 4.63 20.01 20.89
CA GLN A 113 4.36 21.03 21.94
C GLN A 113 3.21 22.00 21.60
N GLY A 114 2.46 21.81 20.51
CA GLY A 114 1.36 22.70 20.11
C GLY A 114 -0.03 22.10 20.30
N GLN A 115 -0.95 22.90 20.86
CA GLN A 115 -2.37 22.62 21.13
C GLN A 115 -3.17 22.12 19.91
N VAL A 116 -4.19 21.30 20.20
CA VAL A 116 -5.22 20.82 19.26
C VAL A 116 -6.08 21.95 18.70
N GLU A 117 -6.15 22.07 17.38
CA GLU A 117 -7.20 22.83 16.67
C GLU A 117 -7.88 21.93 15.62
N ASN A 118 -9.22 21.95 15.61
CA ASN A 118 -10.07 21.28 14.65
C ASN A 118 -10.09 22.06 13.33
N VAL A 119 -9.62 21.47 12.23
CA VAL A 119 -9.76 22.07 10.89
C VAL A 119 -10.72 21.23 10.05
N LEU A 120 -11.87 21.82 9.74
CA LEU A 120 -12.86 21.34 8.77
C LEU A 120 -12.26 21.41 7.36
N TYR A 121 -12.33 20.33 6.58
CA TYR A 121 -11.99 20.35 5.15
C TYR A 121 -13.27 20.26 4.33
N LEU A 122 -13.39 21.21 3.41
CA LEU A 122 -14.47 21.40 2.46
C LEU A 122 -14.40 20.33 1.34
N ASN A 123 -15.58 20.00 0.80
CA ASN A 123 -15.76 19.17 -0.38
C ASN A 123 -15.26 19.93 -1.62
N ASP A 124 -14.48 19.26 -2.46
CA ASP A 124 -14.40 19.57 -3.89
C ASP A 124 -14.58 18.24 -4.65
N GLU A 125 -15.58 18.23 -5.53
CA GLU A 125 -15.94 17.15 -6.42
C GLU A 125 -15.02 17.23 -7.64
N ASP A 126 -14.03 16.34 -7.75
CA ASP A 126 -13.21 16.24 -8.95
C ASP A 126 -13.56 14.93 -9.70
N GLU A 127 -14.32 15.09 -10.78
CA GLU A 127 -14.36 14.16 -11.91
C GLU A 127 -12.96 14.10 -12.54
N GLU A 128 -12.29 12.95 -12.52
CA GLU A 128 -11.06 12.77 -13.30
C GLU A 128 -11.17 11.66 -14.33
N GLY A 129 -10.93 12.06 -15.58
CA GLY A 129 -10.88 11.22 -16.76
C GLY A 129 -9.66 10.31 -16.79
N GLU A 130 -9.74 9.30 -17.64
CA GLU A 130 -8.70 8.29 -17.85
C GLU A 130 -7.46 8.92 -18.50
N ASP A 131 -6.38 9.05 -17.72
CA ASP A 131 -5.10 9.59 -18.21
C ASP A 131 -4.38 8.57 -19.14
N PRO A 132 -3.85 8.98 -20.32
CA PRO A 132 -3.30 8.06 -21.32
C PRO A 132 -2.06 7.30 -20.83
N GLU A 133 -1.83 6.12 -21.40
CA GLU A 133 -0.64 5.30 -21.16
C GLU A 133 0.63 5.98 -21.71
N GLN A 134 1.33 6.75 -20.88
CA GLN A 134 2.73 7.11 -21.11
C GLN A 134 3.64 6.07 -20.44
N GLU A 135 4.39 5.34 -21.25
CA GLU A 135 5.48 4.47 -20.78
C GLU A 135 6.62 5.35 -20.25
N HIS A 136 6.58 5.66 -18.95
CA HIS A 136 7.73 6.26 -18.28
C HIS A 136 8.85 5.22 -18.12
N GLU A 137 10.06 5.53 -18.58
CA GLU A 137 11.33 4.84 -18.23
C GLU A 137 11.69 5.06 -16.76
N GLY A 138 10.73 4.85 -15.85
CA GLY A 138 10.94 4.97 -14.43
C GLY A 138 11.71 3.77 -13.87
N ARG A 139 12.38 4.00 -12.74
CA ARG A 139 13.10 2.96 -12.01
C ARG A 139 12.15 1.82 -11.62
N LYS A 140 12.59 0.58 -11.82
CA LYS A 140 11.80 -0.62 -11.52
C LYS A 140 12.30 -1.35 -10.28
N VAL A 141 11.36 -1.96 -9.55
CA VAL A 141 11.64 -2.85 -8.42
C VAL A 141 10.74 -4.08 -8.48
N MET A 142 11.16 -5.14 -7.79
CA MET A 142 10.35 -6.34 -7.63
C MET A 142 9.54 -6.24 -6.34
N VAL A 143 8.23 -6.10 -6.45
CA VAL A 143 7.31 -6.26 -5.32
C VAL A 143 6.99 -7.73 -5.13
N PHE A 144 6.99 -8.21 -3.89
CA PHE A 144 6.63 -9.57 -3.55
C PHE A 144 5.52 -9.60 -2.52
N PHE A 145 4.78 -10.70 -2.53
CA PHE A 145 3.69 -10.93 -1.60
C PHE A 145 3.87 -12.27 -0.92
N THR A 146 3.40 -12.35 0.33
CA THR A 146 3.45 -13.55 1.16
C THR A 146 2.09 -13.87 1.75
N ARG A 147 1.88 -15.15 2.03
CA ARG A 147 0.82 -15.63 2.92
C ARG A 147 1.44 -16.54 3.95
N ASN A 148 1.21 -16.25 5.24
CA ASN A 148 1.75 -16.98 6.38
C ASN A 148 3.27 -17.17 6.27
N GLY A 149 3.98 -16.08 5.97
CA GLY A 149 5.45 -16.05 5.80
C GLY A 149 5.99 -16.68 4.51
N LYS A 150 5.15 -17.31 3.67
CA LYS A 150 5.59 -17.93 2.41
C LYS A 150 5.32 -17.01 1.22
N ILE A 151 6.34 -16.75 0.40
CA ILE A 151 6.17 -16.01 -0.86
C ILE A 151 5.18 -16.74 -1.78
N ILE A 152 4.13 -16.03 -2.19
CA ILE A 152 3.11 -16.53 -3.14
C ILE A 152 3.38 -16.07 -4.57
N GLY A 153 4.07 -14.93 -4.74
CA GLY A 153 4.41 -14.40 -6.05
C GLY A 153 5.13 -13.06 -5.99
N ARG A 154 5.51 -12.57 -7.17
CA ARG A 154 6.25 -11.31 -7.36
C ARG A 154 5.75 -10.58 -8.60
N ARG A 155 5.90 -9.25 -8.63
CA ARG A 155 5.59 -8.40 -9.78
C ARG A 155 6.65 -7.31 -9.92
N GLU A 156 7.16 -7.14 -11.14
CA GLU A 156 7.97 -5.97 -11.48
C GLU A 156 7.07 -4.76 -11.66
N VAL A 157 7.40 -3.66 -10.99
CA VAL A 157 6.64 -2.41 -11.03
C VAL A 157 7.58 -1.22 -11.14
N VAL A 158 7.10 -0.14 -11.76
CA VAL A 158 7.78 1.16 -11.78
C VAL A 158 7.53 1.87 -10.45
N VAL A 159 8.59 2.39 -9.83
CA VAL A 159 8.53 3.12 -8.57
C VAL A 159 7.95 4.52 -8.82
N PRO A 160 6.85 4.91 -8.14
CA PRO A 160 6.32 6.27 -8.19
C PRO A 160 7.29 7.28 -7.59
N GLU A 161 7.13 8.55 -7.95
CA GLU A 161 7.79 9.64 -7.22
C GLU A 161 7.46 9.59 -5.73
N GLY A 162 8.46 9.79 -4.88
CA GLY A 162 8.34 9.65 -3.42
C GLY A 162 8.25 8.20 -2.91
N GLY A 163 8.27 7.20 -3.81
CA GLY A 163 8.28 5.79 -3.46
C GLY A 163 6.91 5.17 -3.20
N PHE A 164 6.93 3.97 -2.65
CA PHE A 164 5.75 3.14 -2.41
C PHE A 164 5.38 3.10 -0.93
N PHE A 165 4.13 3.43 -0.62
CA PHE A 165 3.61 3.46 0.74
C PHE A 165 2.75 2.22 1.02
N PRO A 166 2.97 1.50 2.14
CA PRO A 166 2.06 0.46 2.61
C PRO A 166 0.62 0.96 2.64
N THR A 167 -0.27 0.24 1.97
CA THR A 167 -1.66 0.65 1.79
C THR A 167 -2.60 -0.55 1.95
N ILE A 168 -3.68 -0.37 2.69
CA ILE A 168 -4.71 -1.36 2.96
C ILE A 168 -6.05 -0.81 2.53
N GLY A 169 -6.83 -1.63 1.84
CA GLY A 169 -8.21 -1.32 1.48
C GLY A 169 -9.18 -2.29 2.13
N MET A 170 -10.37 -1.79 2.45
CA MET A 170 -11.53 -2.57 2.92
C MET A 170 -12.79 -2.06 2.20
N LEU A 171 -13.68 -2.96 1.78
CA LEU A 171 -14.84 -2.63 0.94
C LEU A 171 -16.13 -3.32 1.39
N SER A 172 -16.09 -4.16 2.43
CA SER A 172 -17.30 -4.76 3.00
C SER A 172 -17.43 -4.53 4.50
N SER A 173 -18.67 -4.63 4.98
CA SER A 173 -18.99 -4.38 6.38
C SER A 173 -18.24 -5.34 7.31
N ARG A 174 -17.80 -4.81 8.46
CA ARG A 174 -17.17 -5.55 9.57
C ARG A 174 -15.79 -6.13 9.30
N GLU A 175 -15.16 -5.81 8.17
CA GLU A 175 -13.76 -6.14 7.93
C GLU A 175 -12.86 -5.54 9.01
N LYS A 176 -11.95 -6.36 9.54
CA LYS A 176 -10.99 -5.96 10.57
C LYS A 176 -9.66 -6.62 10.32
N VAL A 177 -8.61 -5.82 10.41
CA VAL A 177 -7.24 -6.28 10.27
C VAL A 177 -6.35 -5.73 11.37
N LYS A 178 -5.21 -6.38 11.60
CA LYS A 178 -4.12 -5.87 12.42
C LYS A 178 -2.89 -5.70 11.54
N VAL A 179 -2.24 -4.55 11.62
CA VAL A 179 -1.11 -4.18 10.76
C VAL A 179 0.19 -4.23 11.58
N ASP A 180 1.22 -4.85 11.02
CA ASP A 180 2.59 -4.79 11.52
C ASP A 180 3.49 -4.19 10.43
N LEU A 181 4.00 -2.98 10.70
CA LEU A 181 4.91 -2.26 9.79
C LEU A 181 6.38 -2.63 10.00
N HIS A 182 6.71 -3.40 11.04
CA HIS A 182 8.07 -3.82 11.37
C HIS A 182 8.12 -5.29 11.81
N PRO A 183 7.60 -6.23 11.00
CA PRO A 183 7.59 -7.63 11.37
C PRO A 183 9.03 -8.18 11.39
N LEU A 184 9.33 -9.07 12.35
CA LEU A 184 10.66 -9.70 12.48
C LEU A 184 10.98 -10.69 11.34
N SER A 185 10.00 -11.01 10.50
CA SER A 185 10.09 -11.90 9.34
C SER A 185 10.64 -11.22 8.08
N GLY A 186 10.76 -9.88 8.10
CA GLY A 186 11.21 -9.03 6.98
C GLY A 186 12.70 -8.76 6.93
#